data_AF-A0A1M3EAP2-F1
#
_entry.id   AF-A0A1M3EAP2-F1
#
_cell.length_a   1.000
_cell.length_b   1.000
_cell.length_c   1.000
_cell.angle_alpha   90.00
_cell.angle_beta   90.00
_cell.angle_gamma   90.00
#
_symmetry.space_group_name_H-M   'P 1'
#
loop_
_entity.id
_entity.type
_entity.pdbx_description
1 polymer ?
#
loop_
_entity_poly.entity_id
_entity_poly.type
_entity_poly.pdbx_seq_one_letter_code
_entity_poly.pdbx_strand_id
1 'polypeptide(L)'
;MRSIIIILPLFLLLGACKDQPAEVPEDKNALVQQMDEKYKVQYAAFDEGNKLHKIIFEDKDTSYFCNFCEDSTKFNKDVALKVIQARDSPVQQYLVLSGRDSGGYLYVNEQTQKMEFVNKSGKKQYSLDLLKEFQLPPK
;
A
#
# COMPACT_ATOMS: atom_id res chain seq x y z
N MET A 1 12.80 2.24 62.06
CA MET A 1 13.39 1.17 61.21
C MET A 1 12.27 0.30 60.68
N ARG A 2 12.46 -0.23 59.46
CA ARG A 2 11.59 -1.10 58.64
C ARG A 2 10.67 -0.38 57.66
N SER A 3 11.29 -0.01 56.55
CA SER A 3 10.68 0.16 55.23
C SER A 3 10.00 -1.14 54.79
N ILE A 4 8.80 -1.05 54.20
CA ILE A 4 8.23 -2.10 53.36
C ILE A 4 7.83 -1.43 52.04
N ILE A 5 8.64 -1.68 51.01
CA ILE A 5 8.36 -1.33 49.63
C ILE A 5 7.46 -2.45 49.09
N ILE A 6 6.18 -2.15 48.83
CA ILE A 6 5.29 -3.08 48.13
C ILE A 6 5.53 -2.87 46.64
N ILE A 7 6.35 -3.74 46.06
CA ILE A 7 6.54 -3.86 44.62
C ILE A 7 5.27 -4.53 44.09
N LEU A 8 4.44 -3.78 43.37
CA LEU A 8 3.32 -4.32 42.61
C LEU A 8 3.91 -5.01 41.36
N PRO A 9 3.83 -6.34 41.21
CA PRO A 9 4.28 -6.97 39.98
C PRO A 9 3.35 -6.55 38.84
N LEU A 10 3.96 -5.86 37.89
CA LEU A 10 3.48 -5.55 36.56
C LEU A 10 3.08 -6.88 35.88
N PHE A 11 1.79 -7.21 35.87
CA PHE A 11 1.26 -8.28 35.02
C PHE A 11 1.44 -7.86 33.56
N LEU A 12 2.57 -8.25 33.00
CA LEU A 12 2.81 -8.29 31.57
C LEU A 12 1.73 -9.17 30.95
N LEU A 13 0.83 -8.53 30.20
CA LEU A 13 0.02 -9.15 29.15
C LEU A 13 0.97 -9.71 28.08
N LEU A 14 1.57 -10.87 28.37
CA LEU A 14 2.14 -11.75 27.36
C LEU A 14 1.00 -12.67 26.91
N GLY A 15 0.04 -12.09 26.21
CA GLY A 15 -0.73 -12.85 25.23
C GLY A 15 0.24 -13.25 24.13
N ALA A 16 0.88 -14.40 24.32
CA ALA A 16 1.75 -15.01 23.34
C ALA A 16 0.95 -15.16 22.03
N CYS A 17 1.28 -14.33 21.04
CA CYS A 17 1.11 -14.72 19.65
C CYS A 17 1.85 -16.05 19.50
N LYS A 18 1.09 -17.14 19.48
CA LYS A 18 1.62 -18.48 19.23
C LYS A 18 2.49 -18.41 17.98
N ASP A 19 3.71 -18.91 18.15
CA ASP A 19 4.62 -19.33 17.10
C ASP A 19 3.89 -20.23 16.10
N GLN A 20 3.40 -19.62 15.04
CA GLN A 20 3.50 -20.20 13.72
C GLN A 20 4.42 -19.25 12.95
N PRO A 21 5.58 -19.69 12.45
CA PRO A 21 6.11 -19.04 11.27
C PRO A 21 5.06 -19.30 10.18
N ALA A 22 4.15 -18.35 10.00
CA ALA A 22 3.49 -18.24 8.73
C ALA A 22 4.64 -18.06 7.74
N GLU A 23 4.84 -19.03 6.85
CA GLU A 23 5.65 -18.84 5.67
C GLU A 23 5.14 -17.55 5.03
N VAL A 24 5.92 -16.49 5.20
CA VAL A 24 5.73 -15.23 4.48
C VAL A 24 5.63 -15.67 3.02
N PRO A 25 4.59 -15.30 2.26
CA PRO A 25 4.59 -15.58 0.84
C PRO A 25 5.88 -14.95 0.29
N GLU A 26 6.80 -15.80 -0.15
CA GLU A 26 8.15 -15.37 -0.56
C GLU A 26 8.09 -14.49 -1.84
N ASP A 27 6.89 -14.34 -2.40
CA ASP A 27 6.59 -13.55 -3.57
C ASP A 27 5.52 -12.47 -3.29
N LYS A 28 5.99 -11.24 -3.07
CA LYS A 28 5.19 -10.01 -3.00
C LYS A 28 4.29 -9.84 -4.24
N ASN A 29 4.64 -10.45 -5.38
CA ASN A 29 3.82 -10.39 -6.59
C ASN A 29 2.59 -11.30 -6.53
N ALA A 30 2.64 -12.44 -5.82
CA ALA A 30 1.55 -13.42 -5.80
C ALA A 30 0.23 -12.81 -5.30
N LEU A 31 0.31 -11.94 -4.29
CA LEU A 31 -0.86 -11.21 -3.80
C LEU A 31 -1.42 -10.26 -4.85
N VAL A 32 -0.55 -9.55 -5.55
CA VAL A 32 -0.97 -8.57 -6.55
C VAL A 32 -1.52 -9.26 -7.80
N GLN A 33 -1.02 -10.43 -8.18
CA GLN A 33 -1.58 -11.25 -9.25
C GLN A 33 -3.03 -11.68 -8.95
N GLN A 34 -3.31 -12.16 -7.74
CA GLN A 34 -4.69 -12.48 -7.31
C GLN A 34 -5.63 -11.26 -7.41
N MET A 35 -5.08 -10.07 -7.17
CA MET A 35 -5.81 -8.81 -7.25
C MET A 35 -6.08 -8.39 -8.70
N ASP A 36 -5.11 -8.62 -9.59
CA ASP A 36 -5.22 -8.30 -11.02
C ASP A 36 -6.34 -9.07 -11.70
N GLU A 37 -6.46 -10.38 -11.40
CA GLU A 37 -7.53 -11.24 -11.91
C GLU A 37 -8.94 -10.70 -11.62
N LYS A 38 -9.11 -9.96 -10.53
CA LYS A 38 -10.42 -9.49 -10.06
C LYS A 38 -10.70 -8.02 -10.36
N TYR A 39 -9.68 -7.17 -10.31
CA TYR A 39 -9.86 -5.71 -10.33
C TYR A 39 -8.94 -4.96 -11.29
N LYS A 40 -8.26 -5.65 -12.22
CA LYS A 40 -7.40 -5.02 -13.24
C LYS A 40 -6.41 -4.05 -12.59
N VAL A 41 -5.39 -4.61 -11.96
CA VAL A 41 -4.34 -3.84 -11.31
C VAL A 41 -3.59 -3.06 -12.38
N GLN A 42 -3.47 -1.75 -12.17
CA GLN A 42 -2.71 -0.87 -13.05
C GLN A 42 -1.25 -0.78 -12.59
N TYR A 43 -1.04 -0.59 -11.28
CA TYR A 43 0.29 -0.43 -10.70
C TYR A 43 0.32 -0.96 -9.28
N ALA A 44 1.46 -1.48 -8.86
CA ALA A 44 1.69 -1.90 -7.48
C ALA A 44 3.12 -1.61 -7.04
N ALA A 45 3.27 -1.30 -5.76
CA ALA A 45 4.55 -1.13 -5.08
C ALA A 45 4.46 -1.70 -3.67
N PHE A 46 5.59 -2.12 -3.11
CA PHE A 46 5.66 -2.60 -1.73
C PHE A 46 6.46 -1.62 -0.86
N ASP A 47 5.84 -1.18 0.22
CA ASP A 47 6.45 -0.30 1.21
C ASP A 47 7.07 -1.15 2.32
N GLU A 48 8.37 -1.44 2.21
CA GLU A 48 9.09 -2.27 3.19
C GLU A 48 9.07 -1.70 4.60
N GLY A 49 9.09 -0.37 4.73
CA GLY A 49 9.11 0.30 6.04
C GLY A 49 7.81 0.07 6.80
N ASN A 50 6.68 0.02 6.10
CA ASN A 50 5.36 -0.20 6.69
C ASN A 50 4.82 -1.62 6.51
N LYS A 51 5.49 -2.46 5.71
CA LYS A 51 5.04 -3.80 5.30
C LYS A 51 3.65 -3.79 4.66
N LEU A 52 3.44 -2.87 3.72
CA LEU A 52 2.16 -2.68 3.02
C LEU A 52 2.34 -2.67 1.50
N HIS A 53 1.43 -3.35 0.81
CA HIS A 53 1.21 -3.19 -0.63
C HIS A 53 0.44 -1.90 -0.89
N LYS A 54 0.89 -1.15 -1.90
CA LYS A 54 0.25 0.06 -2.41
C LYS A 54 -0.18 -0.21 -3.84
N ILE A 55 -1.48 -0.36 -4.06
CA ILE A 55 -2.02 -0.87 -5.32
C ILE A 55 -2.99 0.16 -5.90
N ILE A 56 -2.79 0.47 -7.19
CA ILE A 56 -3.73 1.22 -8.02
C ILE A 56 -4.41 0.21 -8.97
N PHE A 57 -5.73 0.19 -9.00
CA PHE A 57 -6.52 -0.74 -9.79
C PHE A 57 -7.78 -0.05 -10.35
N GLU A 58 -8.41 -0.66 -11.34
CA GLU A 58 -9.57 -0.09 -12.04
C GLU A 58 -10.83 -0.94 -11.84
N ASP A 59 -11.88 -0.36 -11.27
CA ASP A 59 -13.19 -0.99 -11.14
C ASP A 59 -14.26 -0.10 -11.77
N LYS A 60 -14.99 -0.65 -12.74
CA LYS A 60 -16.09 0.03 -13.47
C LYS A 60 -15.70 1.45 -13.89
N ASP A 61 -14.59 1.56 -14.63
CA ASP A 61 -14.03 2.82 -15.16
C ASP A 61 -13.54 3.82 -14.11
N THR A 62 -13.47 3.42 -12.84
CA THR A 62 -12.94 4.26 -11.76
C THR A 62 -11.63 3.67 -11.22
N SER A 63 -10.58 4.48 -11.16
CA SER A 63 -9.33 4.10 -10.52
C SER A 63 -9.45 4.24 -9.00
N TYR A 64 -8.95 3.24 -8.28
CA TYR A 64 -8.88 3.23 -6.83
C TYR A 64 -7.46 2.98 -6.37
N PHE A 65 -7.18 3.46 -5.16
CA PHE A 65 -5.96 3.19 -4.43
C PHE A 65 -6.29 2.43 -3.15
N CYS A 66 -5.53 1.37 -2.89
CA CYS A 66 -5.64 0.56 -1.67
C CYS A 66 -4.26 0.45 -1.02
N ASN A 67 -4.24 0.56 0.31
CA ASN A 67 -3.12 0.09 1.12
C ASN A 67 -3.51 -1.23 1.75
N PHE A 68 -2.78 -2.29 1.43
CA PHE A 68 -3.11 -3.64 1.85
C PHE A 68 -1.94 -4.26 2.61
N CYS A 69 -2.22 -4.88 3.77
CA CYS A 69 -1.22 -5.64 4.52
C CYS A 69 -1.37 -7.13 4.17
N GLU A 70 -0.26 -7.83 3.95
CA GLU A 70 -0.25 -9.26 3.56
C GLU A 70 -1.05 -10.16 4.53
N ASP A 71 -1.07 -9.81 5.82
CA ASP A 71 -1.80 -10.55 6.85
C ASP A 71 -3.30 -10.21 6.91
N SER A 72 -3.77 -9.25 6.11
CA SER A 72 -5.18 -8.82 6.11
C SER A 72 -6.01 -9.67 5.16
N THR A 73 -7.14 -10.20 5.63
CA THR A 73 -8.12 -10.86 4.77
C THR A 73 -9.07 -9.89 4.06
N LYS A 74 -8.95 -8.58 4.34
CA LYS A 74 -9.86 -7.56 3.81
C LYS A 74 -9.12 -6.64 2.85
N PHE A 75 -9.57 -6.69 1.60
CA PHE A 75 -9.20 -5.73 0.57
C PHE A 75 -10.29 -4.66 0.45
N ASN A 76 -9.95 -3.41 0.74
CA ASN A 76 -10.88 -2.30 0.76
C ASN A 76 -10.55 -1.31 -0.36
N LYS A 77 -11.59 -0.79 -1.03
CA LYS A 77 -11.48 0.35 -1.95
C LYS A 77 -11.33 1.63 -1.13
N ASP A 78 -10.15 1.81 -0.54
CA ASP A 78 -9.93 2.83 0.49
C ASP A 78 -10.08 4.25 -0.06
N VAL A 79 -9.63 4.45 -1.30
CA VAL A 79 -9.46 5.79 -1.85
C VAL A 79 -9.84 5.81 -3.33
N ALA A 80 -10.85 6.59 -3.70
CA ALA A 80 -11.15 6.90 -5.09
C ALA A 80 -10.13 7.89 -5.66
N LEU A 81 -9.69 7.64 -6.91
CA LEU A 81 -8.74 8.47 -7.62
C LEU A 81 -9.38 9.12 -8.85
N LYS A 82 -8.94 10.34 -9.16
CA LYS A 82 -9.19 10.98 -10.46
C LYS A 82 -7.90 11.08 -11.24
N VAL A 83 -7.91 10.55 -12.46
CA VAL A 83 -6.82 10.75 -13.42
C VAL A 83 -6.74 12.24 -13.81
N ILE A 84 -5.55 12.85 -13.65
CA ILE A 84 -5.28 14.25 -14.00
C ILE A 84 -4.51 14.36 -15.30
N GLN A 85 -3.55 13.46 -15.51
CA GLN A 85 -2.75 13.40 -16.74
C GLN A 85 -2.99 12.06 -17.44
N ALA A 86 -3.01 12.06 -18.77
CA ALA A 86 -3.34 10.87 -19.56
C ALA A 86 -2.20 9.84 -19.55
N ARG A 87 -2.58 8.59 -19.82
CA ARG A 87 -1.71 7.41 -19.86
C ARG A 87 -0.56 7.50 -20.87
N ASP A 88 -0.70 8.32 -21.90
CA ASP A 88 0.33 8.48 -22.94
C ASP A 88 1.54 9.30 -22.45
N SER A 89 1.46 9.86 -21.24
CA SER A 89 2.59 10.48 -20.54
C SER A 89 3.43 9.40 -19.83
N PRO A 90 4.77 9.50 -19.83
CA PRO A 90 5.61 8.62 -19.02
C PRO A 90 5.34 8.76 -17.52
N VAL A 91 4.67 9.86 -17.11
CA VAL A 91 4.20 10.10 -15.76
C VAL A 91 2.67 10.18 -15.77
N GLN A 92 2.05 9.23 -15.09
CA GLN A 92 0.63 9.17 -14.83
C GLN A 92 0.33 9.84 -13.48
N GLN A 93 -0.54 10.86 -13.46
CA GLN A 93 -0.91 11.58 -12.25
C GLN A 93 -2.36 11.30 -11.84
N TYR A 94 -2.56 11.04 -10.55
CA TYR A 94 -3.87 10.86 -9.93
C TYR A 94 -4.06 11.86 -8.78
N LEU A 95 -5.25 12.44 -8.69
CA LEU A 95 -5.72 13.19 -7.53
C LEU A 95 -6.47 12.26 -6.59
N VAL A 96 -6.13 12.30 -5.31
CA VAL A 96 -6.81 11.56 -4.25
C VAL A 96 -8.10 12.31 -3.86
N LEU A 97 -9.26 11.70 -4.12
CA LEU A 97 -10.57 12.36 -3.97
C LEU A 97 -11.17 12.27 -2.56
N SER A 98 -10.79 11.24 -1.80
CA SER A 98 -11.39 10.95 -0.50
C SER A 98 -10.43 10.19 0.42
N GLY A 99 -10.77 10.11 1.71
CA GLY A 99 -9.92 9.50 2.74
C GLY A 99 -8.99 10.50 3.43
N ARG A 100 -8.13 9.99 4.32
CA ARG A 100 -7.18 10.80 5.12
C ARG A 100 -6.25 11.66 4.24
N ASP A 101 -5.91 11.14 3.07
CA ASP A 101 -4.95 11.72 2.14
C ASP A 101 -5.59 12.55 1.01
N SER A 102 -6.88 12.86 1.14
CA SER A 102 -7.66 13.68 0.20
C SER A 102 -6.95 15.01 -0.13
N GLY A 103 -6.94 15.34 -1.43
CA GLY A 103 -6.27 16.51 -1.97
C GLY A 103 -4.76 16.32 -2.21
N GLY A 104 -4.19 15.15 -1.90
CA GLY A 104 -2.86 14.76 -2.34
C GLY A 104 -2.84 14.18 -3.75
N TYR A 105 -1.64 13.93 -4.25
CA TYR A 105 -1.39 13.41 -5.59
C TYR A 105 -0.53 12.15 -5.55
N LEU A 106 -0.96 11.14 -6.30
CA LEU A 106 -0.14 9.98 -6.65
C LEU A 106 0.46 10.19 -8.04
N TYR A 107 1.75 9.95 -8.16
CA TYR A 107 2.48 9.97 -9.41
C TYR A 107 3.03 8.58 -9.67
N VAL A 108 2.82 8.08 -10.87
CA VAL A 108 3.44 6.84 -11.33
C VAL A 108 4.29 7.17 -12.55
N ASN A 109 5.59 6.93 -12.46
CA ASN A 109 6.52 7.14 -13.56
C ASN A 109 6.96 5.78 -14.10
N GLU A 110 6.51 5.46 -15.31
CA GLU A 110 6.80 4.18 -15.98
C GLU A 110 8.23 4.12 -16.51
N GLN A 111 8.89 5.26 -16.75
CA GLN A 111 10.30 5.26 -17.18
C GLN A 111 11.25 4.98 -16.02
N THR A 112 10.99 5.59 -14.86
CA THR A 112 11.83 5.40 -13.67
C THR A 112 11.37 4.26 -12.77
N GLN A 113 10.23 3.63 -13.11
CA GLN A 113 9.61 2.56 -12.35
C GLN A 113 9.32 2.95 -10.90
N LYS A 114 8.76 4.15 -10.69
CA LYS A 114 8.47 4.68 -9.35
C LYS A 114 7.01 5.07 -9.16
N MET A 115 6.49 4.80 -7.97
CA MET A 115 5.24 5.34 -7.44
C MET A 115 5.53 6.29 -6.29
N GLU A 116 5.05 7.52 -6.39
CA GLU A 116 5.27 8.57 -5.41
C GLU A 116 3.95 9.15 -4.91
N PHE A 117 3.93 9.53 -3.64
CA PHE A 117 2.81 10.28 -3.07
C PHE A 117 3.27 11.62 -2.52
N VAL A 118 2.58 12.68 -2.93
CA VAL A 118 2.75 14.05 -2.45
C VAL A 118 1.45 14.47 -1.78
N ASN A 119 1.53 14.84 -0.50
CA ASN A 119 0.33 15.25 0.23
C ASN A 119 -0.18 16.63 -0.24
N LYS A 120 -1.35 17.04 0.27
CA LYS A 120 -1.95 18.35 -0.06
C LYS A 120 -1.10 19.59 0.27
N SER A 121 -0.07 19.45 1.10
CA SER A 121 0.87 20.55 1.41
C SER A 121 2.09 20.56 0.49
N GLY A 122 2.13 19.71 -0.55
CA GLY A 122 3.26 19.59 -1.46
C GLY A 122 4.43 18.76 -0.92
N LYS A 123 4.29 18.12 0.26
CA LYS A 123 5.36 17.31 0.86
C LYS A 123 5.27 15.88 0.34
N LYS A 124 6.36 15.38 -0.27
CA LYS A 124 6.53 13.97 -0.63
C LYS A 124 6.53 13.11 0.64
N GLN A 125 5.62 12.14 0.70
CA GLN A 125 5.51 11.19 1.81
C GLN A 125 6.29 9.91 1.54
N TYR A 126 6.27 9.43 0.30
CA TYR A 126 7.04 8.26 -0.13
C TYR A 126 7.37 8.31 -1.62
N SER A 127 8.38 7.52 -1.99
CA SER A 127 8.78 7.20 -3.35
C SER A 127 9.20 5.73 -3.35
N LEU A 128 8.37 4.87 -3.93
CA LEU A 128 8.54 3.42 -3.91
C LEU A 128 8.83 2.91 -5.32
N ASP A 129 9.60 1.85 -5.42
CA ASP A 129 9.83 1.17 -6.68
C ASP A 129 8.61 0.31 -7.04
N LEU A 130 8.23 0.33 -8.32
CA LEU A 130 7.15 -0.49 -8.84
C LEU A 130 7.56 -1.97 -8.87
N LEU A 131 6.59 -2.84 -8.64
CA LEU A 131 6.78 -4.28 -8.82
C LEU A 131 6.84 -4.61 -10.32
N LYS A 132 7.80 -5.46 -10.71
CA LYS A 132 8.23 -5.71 -12.10
C LYS A 132 7.17 -6.35 -13.01
N GLU A 133 6.19 -7.07 -12.45
CA GLU A 133 5.30 -7.94 -13.22
C GLU A 133 4.06 -7.24 -13.81
N PHE A 134 3.81 -5.98 -13.45
CA PHE A 134 2.62 -5.23 -13.90
C PHE A 134 2.87 -4.37 -15.15
N GLN A 135 4.06 -4.44 -15.74
CA GLN A 135 4.22 -3.99 -17.12
C GLN A 135 3.40 -4.95 -17.99
N LEU A 136 2.29 -4.45 -18.55
CA LEU A 136 1.44 -5.20 -19.48
C LEU A 136 2.34 -5.96 -20.47
N PRO A 137 2.01 -7.23 -20.78
CA PRO A 137 2.75 -7.94 -21.80
C PRO A 137 2.76 -7.10 -23.08
N PRO A 138 3.90 -7.00 -23.78
CA PRO A 138 3.98 -6.23 -25.01
C PRO A 138 2.91 -6.74 -25.99
N LYS A 139 2.13 -5.80 -26.55
CA LYS A 139 1.10 -6.07 -27.56
C LYS A 139 1.69 -6.69 -28.82
#